data_AF-A0A231VPF5-F1
#
_entry.id   AF-A0A231VPF5-F1
#
_cell.length_a   1.000
_cell.length_b   1.000
_cell.length_c   1.000
_cell.angle_alpha   90.00
_cell.angle_beta   90.00
_cell.angle_gamma   90.00
#
_symmetry.space_group_name_H-M   'P 1'
#
loop_
_entity.id
_entity.type
_entity.pdbx_description
1 polymer ?
#
loop_
_entity_poly.entity_id
_entity_poly.type
_entity_poly.pdbx_seq_one_letter_code
_entity_poly.pdbx_strand_id
1 'polypeptide(L)'
;MAFILIFQLVTPFFQTTARAATTGTDISTVLPDSANHSIIDNADVSFTDESNQPVAPNQVTSDTNISLHYNWSIPNKLKNNYQLKSGDYYTFQLPKNITYSARHGQLGDYGAYSITTDGKVTFTFNSNVEDHDTISGDFTYTQKIDSQTT
;
A
#
# COMPACT_ATOMS: atom_id res chain seq x y z
N MET A 1 45.21 36.72 -25.59
CA MET A 1 44.16 36.90 -24.55
C MET A 1 43.25 35.68 -24.62
N ALA A 2 43.29 34.80 -23.63
CA ALA A 2 42.47 33.60 -23.57
C ALA A 2 41.39 33.78 -22.50
N PHE A 3 40.12 33.69 -22.88
CA PHE A 3 38.97 33.75 -21.99
C PHE A 3 38.68 32.34 -21.47
N ILE A 4 38.80 32.13 -20.15
CA ILE A 4 38.39 30.89 -19.49
C ILE A 4 36.92 31.04 -19.12
N LEU A 5 36.06 30.24 -19.75
CA LEU A 5 34.65 30.12 -19.38
C LEU A 5 34.53 29.12 -18.24
N ILE A 6 34.21 29.59 -17.03
CA ILE A 6 33.97 28.71 -15.89
C ILE A 6 32.50 28.28 -15.94
N PHE A 7 32.24 27.03 -16.30
CA PHE A 7 30.94 26.40 -16.12
C PHE A 7 30.76 26.08 -14.62
N GLN A 8 29.92 26.82 -13.90
CA GLN A 8 29.51 26.42 -12.56
C GLN A 8 28.47 25.30 -12.67
N LEU A 9 28.84 24.12 -12.19
CA LEU A 9 27.95 22.97 -12.03
C LEU A 9 26.96 23.29 -10.89
N VAL A 10 25.73 23.66 -11.22
CA VAL A 10 24.65 23.76 -10.23
C VAL A 10 24.17 22.33 -9.95
N THR A 11 24.67 21.72 -8.88
CA THR A 11 24.13 20.43 -8.43
C THR A 11 22.72 20.66 -7.90
N PRO A 12 21.67 20.05 -8.48
CA PRO A 12 20.35 20.10 -7.87
C PRO A 12 20.40 19.35 -6.54
N PHE A 13 20.04 20.03 -5.45
CA PHE A 13 19.70 19.37 -4.20
C PHE A 13 18.41 18.59 -4.42
N PHE A 14 18.53 17.29 -4.69
CA PHE A 14 17.43 16.38 -4.40
C PHE A 14 17.32 16.32 -2.88
N GLN A 15 16.43 17.13 -2.31
CA GLN A 15 15.95 16.89 -0.94
C GLN A 15 15.13 15.61 -0.99
N THR A 16 15.82 14.46 -0.88
CA THR A 16 15.19 13.28 -0.30
C THR A 16 14.94 13.65 1.14
N THR A 17 13.78 14.25 1.42
CA THR A 17 13.26 14.28 2.78
C THR A 17 13.09 12.83 3.19
N ALA A 18 14.11 12.27 3.84
CA ALA A 18 13.91 11.21 4.79
C ALA A 18 12.90 11.77 5.78
N ARG A 19 11.60 11.45 5.59
CA ARG A 19 10.56 11.80 6.55
C ARG A 19 11.05 11.22 7.87
N ALA A 20 11.24 12.09 8.85
CA ALA A 20 11.43 11.67 10.23
C ALA A 20 10.38 10.60 10.51
N ALA A 21 10.81 9.44 11.03
CA ALA A 21 9.90 8.43 11.52
C ALA A 21 9.18 9.01 12.75
N THR A 22 8.13 9.81 12.51
CA THR A 22 7.03 9.95 13.45
C THR A 22 6.59 8.53 13.76
N THR A 23 6.77 8.08 15.01
CA THR A 23 6.39 6.74 15.44
C THR A 23 4.87 6.63 15.38
N GLY A 24 4.35 6.35 14.20
CA GLY A 24 2.93 6.07 13.98
C GLY A 24 2.50 4.88 14.82
N THR A 25 1.24 4.89 15.24
CA THR A 25 0.62 3.77 15.92
C THR A 25 0.09 2.77 14.90
N ASP A 26 0.29 1.48 15.15
CA ASP A 26 -0.43 0.43 14.43
C ASP A 26 -1.89 0.49 14.82
N ILE A 27 -2.75 0.95 13.91
CA ILE A 27 -4.15 1.22 14.24
C ILE A 27 -4.90 -0.05 14.60
N SER A 28 -4.44 -1.24 14.18
CA SER A 28 -5.05 -2.53 14.55
C SER A 28 -5.14 -2.74 16.06
N THR A 29 -4.24 -2.09 16.83
CA THR A 29 -4.18 -2.15 18.30
C THR A 29 -5.21 -1.24 19.00
N VAL A 30 -5.75 -0.26 18.27
CA VAL A 30 -6.71 0.74 18.79
C VAL A 30 -8.08 0.66 18.09
N LEU A 31 -8.29 -0.30 17.19
CA LEU A 31 -9.62 -0.57 16.62
C LEU A 31 -10.59 -1.08 17.70
N PRO A 32 -11.91 -0.79 17.56
CA PRO A 32 -12.92 -1.40 18.42
C PRO A 32 -12.91 -2.93 18.32
N ASP A 33 -13.29 -3.63 19.39
CA ASP A 33 -13.25 -5.11 19.42
C ASP A 33 -14.07 -5.73 18.29
N SER A 34 -15.18 -5.10 17.89
CA SER A 34 -16.04 -5.54 16.79
C SER A 34 -15.36 -5.56 15.42
N ALA A 35 -14.26 -4.83 15.25
CA ALA A 35 -13.50 -4.79 14.00
C ALA A 35 -12.48 -5.94 13.87
N ASN A 36 -12.30 -6.77 14.91
CA ASN A 36 -11.38 -7.92 14.88
C ASN A 36 -9.96 -7.56 14.39
N HIS A 37 -9.43 -6.41 14.84
CA HIS A 37 -8.13 -5.88 14.46
C HIS A 37 -7.94 -5.61 12.95
N SER A 38 -9.02 -5.50 12.17
CA SER A 38 -8.97 -5.24 10.72
C SER A 38 -9.78 -4.01 10.32
N ILE A 39 -9.29 -3.28 9.31
CA ILE A 39 -10.04 -2.23 8.60
C ILE A 39 -10.51 -2.69 7.20
N ILE A 40 -10.27 -3.95 6.84
CA ILE A 40 -10.68 -4.53 5.56
C ILE A 40 -12.14 -4.97 5.68
N ASP A 41 -13.01 -4.37 4.87
CA ASP A 41 -14.44 -4.65 4.82
C ASP A 41 -14.75 -5.83 3.89
N ASN A 42 -14.09 -5.86 2.73
CA ASN A 42 -14.26 -6.88 1.71
C ASN A 42 -12.94 -7.15 0.97
N ALA A 43 -12.79 -8.36 0.45
CA ALA A 43 -11.66 -8.78 -0.35
C ALA A 43 -12.12 -9.67 -1.51
N ASP A 44 -12.01 -9.15 -2.73
CA ASP A 44 -12.21 -9.90 -3.97
C ASP A 44 -10.85 -10.37 -4.48
N VAL A 45 -10.63 -11.68 -4.50
CA VAL A 45 -9.35 -12.29 -4.87
C VAL A 45 -9.59 -13.24 -6.04
N SER A 46 -8.91 -12.99 -7.16
CA SER A 46 -8.95 -13.86 -8.34
C SER A 46 -7.56 -14.11 -8.88
N PHE A 47 -7.32 -15.37 -9.23
CA PHE A 47 -6.14 -15.83 -9.93
C PHE A 47 -6.59 -16.50 -11.22
N THR A 48 -6.01 -16.13 -12.35
CA THR A 48 -6.36 -16.71 -13.64
C THR A 48 -5.15 -17.02 -14.49
N ASP A 49 -5.27 -18.01 -15.37
CA ASP A 49 -4.27 -18.23 -16.42
C ASP A 49 -4.41 -17.19 -17.57
N GLU A 50 -3.62 -17.36 -18.63
CA GLU A 50 -3.70 -16.52 -19.84
C GLU A 50 -5.05 -16.58 -20.57
N SER A 51 -5.78 -17.69 -20.40
CA SER A 51 -7.11 -17.92 -20.99
C SER A 51 -8.25 -17.43 -20.08
N ASN A 52 -7.92 -16.70 -19.02
CA ASN A 52 -8.84 -16.23 -17.97
C ASN A 52 -9.56 -17.36 -17.21
N GLN A 53 -9.00 -18.57 -17.20
CA GLN A 53 -9.54 -19.66 -16.39
C GLN A 53 -9.05 -19.55 -14.95
N PRO A 54 -9.89 -19.87 -13.94
CA PRO A 54 -9.49 -19.79 -12.54
C PRO A 54 -8.31 -20.71 -12.20
N VAL A 55 -7.34 -20.17 -11.46
CA VAL A 55 -6.20 -20.91 -10.90
C VAL A 55 -6.36 -20.98 -9.39
N ALA A 56 -6.12 -22.15 -8.80
CA ALA A 56 -6.17 -22.28 -7.34
C ALA A 56 -4.99 -21.50 -6.69
N PRO A 57 -5.18 -20.89 -5.50
CA PRO A 57 -4.12 -20.09 -4.85
C PRO A 57 -2.81 -20.86 -4.59
N ASN A 58 -2.89 -22.17 -4.40
CA ASN A 58 -1.72 -23.05 -4.19
C ASN A 58 -1.07 -23.54 -5.49
N GLN A 59 -1.61 -23.14 -6.64
CA GLN A 59 -1.13 -23.46 -7.99
C GLN A 59 -0.66 -22.22 -8.75
N VAL A 60 -0.56 -21.08 -8.07
CA VAL A 60 -0.07 -19.83 -8.67
C VAL A 60 1.38 -20.01 -9.11
N THR A 61 1.64 -19.73 -10.38
CA THR A 61 2.97 -19.76 -11.01
C THR A 61 3.35 -18.37 -11.53
N SER A 62 4.50 -18.25 -12.20
CA SER A 62 4.87 -17.05 -12.97
C SER A 62 3.87 -16.69 -14.06
N ASP A 63 3.07 -17.67 -14.51
CA ASP A 63 2.14 -17.55 -15.63
C ASP A 63 0.70 -17.33 -15.15
N THR A 64 0.53 -16.90 -13.89
CA THR A 64 -0.77 -16.61 -13.31
C THR A 64 -1.00 -15.11 -13.20
N ASN A 65 -2.09 -14.64 -13.79
CA ASN A 65 -2.62 -13.31 -13.56
C ASN A 65 -3.19 -13.23 -12.14
N ILE A 66 -2.82 -12.18 -11.42
CA ILE A 66 -3.29 -11.88 -10.06
C ILE A 66 -4.13 -10.62 -10.14
N SER A 67 -5.35 -10.67 -9.60
CA SER A 67 -6.19 -9.50 -9.37
C SER A 67 -6.79 -9.56 -7.98
N LEU A 68 -6.41 -8.59 -7.15
CA LEU A 68 -6.88 -8.43 -5.78
C LEU A 68 -7.51 -7.06 -5.63
N HIS A 69 -8.68 -7.01 -5.03
CA HIS A 69 -9.40 -5.79 -4.73
C HIS A 69 -9.88 -5.85 -3.27
N TYR A 70 -9.55 -4.82 -2.51
CA TYR A 70 -9.90 -4.71 -1.10
C TYR A 70 -10.61 -3.39 -0.85
N ASN A 71 -11.80 -3.46 -0.25
CA ASN A 71 -12.48 -2.29 0.31
C ASN A 71 -12.04 -2.15 1.76
N TRP A 72 -11.79 -0.93 2.20
CA TRP A 72 -11.38 -0.65 3.58
C TRP A 72 -12.07 0.59 4.14
N SER A 73 -12.30 0.58 5.46
CA SER A 73 -12.85 1.71 6.20
C SER A 73 -12.31 1.76 7.63
N ILE A 74 -12.09 2.98 8.13
CA ILE A 74 -11.68 3.20 9.52
C ILE A 74 -12.92 3.52 10.34
N PRO A 75 -13.20 2.78 11.43
CA PRO A 75 -14.30 3.12 12.33
C PRO A 75 -14.14 4.53 12.93
N ASN A 76 -15.20 5.32 12.91
CA ASN A 76 -15.21 6.70 13.44
C ASN A 76 -14.88 6.79 14.94
N LYS A 77 -14.95 5.68 15.67
CA LYS A 77 -14.60 5.58 17.09
C LYS A 77 -13.57 4.49 17.30
N LEU A 78 -12.39 4.91 17.73
CA LEU A 78 -11.29 4.04 18.13
C LEU A 78 -11.29 3.89 19.66
N LYS A 79 -10.64 2.83 20.14
CA LYS A 79 -10.50 2.54 21.58
C LYS A 79 -9.83 3.71 22.30
N ASN A 80 -10.21 3.91 23.56
CA ASN A 80 -9.64 4.93 24.45
C ASN A 80 -9.69 6.35 23.86
N ASN A 81 -10.64 6.63 22.97
CA ASN A 81 -10.76 7.91 22.26
C ASN A 81 -9.49 8.25 21.47
N TYR A 82 -8.79 7.22 20.97
CA TYR A 82 -7.60 7.42 20.16
C TYR A 82 -7.94 8.26 18.92
N GLN A 83 -7.15 9.30 18.69
CA GLN A 83 -7.26 10.17 17.52
C GLN A 83 -6.25 9.68 16.48
N LEU A 84 -6.79 9.28 15.33
CA LEU A 84 -5.99 8.93 14.17
C LEU A 84 -5.17 10.14 13.73
N LYS A 85 -3.89 9.92 13.42
CA LYS A 85 -2.96 10.99 13.05
C LYS A 85 -2.03 10.60 11.92
N SER A 86 -1.43 11.59 11.27
CA SER A 86 -0.40 11.36 10.26
C SER A 86 0.71 10.46 10.78
N GLY A 87 1.06 9.45 9.98
CA GLY A 87 2.09 8.46 10.29
C GLY A 87 1.55 7.17 10.88
N ASP A 88 0.35 7.16 11.46
CA ASP A 88 -0.33 5.93 11.85
C ASP A 88 -0.46 4.98 10.66
N TYR A 89 -0.48 3.68 10.95
CA TYR A 89 -0.39 2.67 9.90
C TYR A 89 -1.25 1.45 10.19
N TYR A 90 -1.58 0.74 9.12
CA TYR A 90 -2.23 -0.56 9.17
C TYR A 90 -1.46 -1.54 8.31
N THR A 91 -1.29 -2.78 8.77
CA THR A 91 -0.65 -3.83 7.96
C THR A 91 -1.54 -5.04 7.82
N PHE A 92 -1.51 -5.64 6.64
CA PHE A 92 -2.17 -6.92 6.37
C PHE A 92 -1.36 -7.72 5.35
N GLN A 93 -1.72 -8.99 5.20
CA GLN A 93 -0.99 -9.96 4.41
C GLN A 93 -1.83 -10.35 3.20
N LEU A 94 -1.27 -10.20 1.99
CA LEU A 94 -1.85 -10.79 0.78
C LEU A 94 -1.77 -12.33 0.84
N PRO A 95 -2.55 -13.06 0.02
CA PRO A 95 -2.52 -14.52 -0.02
C PRO A 95 -1.09 -15.11 -0.04
N LYS A 96 -0.86 -16.10 0.81
CA LYS A 96 0.47 -16.72 0.99
C LYS A 96 0.86 -17.58 -0.21
N ASN A 97 2.15 -17.93 -0.27
CA ASN A 97 2.75 -18.77 -1.31
C ASN A 97 2.75 -18.14 -2.72
N ILE A 98 2.67 -16.81 -2.78
CA ILE A 98 2.72 -16.03 -4.01
C ILE A 98 3.88 -15.05 -3.87
N THR A 99 4.68 -14.92 -4.94
CA THR A 99 5.71 -13.88 -5.03
C THR A 99 5.11 -12.64 -5.68
N TYR A 100 5.05 -11.55 -4.92
CA TYR A 100 4.50 -10.29 -5.38
C TYR A 100 5.59 -9.36 -5.92
N SER A 101 5.20 -8.44 -6.79
CA SER A 101 6.04 -7.31 -7.17
C SER A 101 5.96 -6.23 -6.08
N ALA A 102 7.12 -5.87 -5.53
CA ALA A 102 7.18 -4.76 -4.59
C ALA A 102 6.81 -3.44 -5.27
N ARG A 103 5.92 -2.66 -4.65
CA ARG A 103 5.47 -1.37 -5.21
C ARG A 103 4.96 -0.44 -4.13
N HIS A 104 4.92 0.85 -4.48
CA HIS A 104 4.33 1.91 -3.68
C HIS A 104 3.18 2.55 -4.44
N GLY A 105 2.22 3.13 -3.71
CA GLY A 105 1.11 3.87 -4.32
C GLY A 105 0.42 4.77 -3.31
N GLN A 106 -0.67 5.41 -3.74
CA GLN A 106 -1.50 6.29 -2.91
C GLN A 106 -2.77 5.57 -2.44
N LEU A 107 -3.25 5.94 -1.27
CA LEU A 107 -4.53 5.50 -0.70
C LEU A 107 -5.57 6.61 -0.87
N GLY A 108 -5.79 7.03 -2.12
CA GLY A 108 -6.51 8.26 -2.42
C GLY A 108 -5.88 9.45 -1.71
N ASP A 109 -6.71 10.25 -1.05
CA ASP A 109 -6.27 11.43 -0.30
C ASP A 109 -5.75 11.10 1.11
N TYR A 110 -5.93 9.88 1.61
CA TYR A 110 -5.71 9.55 3.02
C TYR A 110 -4.32 9.04 3.35
N GLY A 111 -3.47 8.78 2.35
CA GLY A 111 -2.11 8.32 2.60
C GLY A 111 -1.46 7.59 1.44
N ALA A 112 -0.54 6.71 1.79
CA ALA A 112 0.22 5.90 0.85
C ALA A 112 0.24 4.43 1.29
N TYR A 113 0.53 3.54 0.35
CA TYR A 113 0.81 2.14 0.66
C TYR A 113 2.16 1.68 0.13
N SER A 114 2.70 0.65 0.76
CA SER A 114 3.82 -0.16 0.26
C SER A 114 3.47 -1.63 0.29
N ILE A 115 3.94 -2.37 -0.72
CA ILE A 115 3.81 -3.82 -0.83
C ILE A 115 5.23 -4.38 -0.94
N THR A 116 5.54 -5.39 -0.15
CA THR A 116 6.79 -6.15 -0.22
C THR A 116 6.59 -7.44 -1.04
N THR A 117 7.69 -8.08 -1.47
CA THR A 117 7.63 -9.26 -2.33
C THR A 117 7.02 -10.49 -1.67
N ASP A 118 7.03 -10.54 -0.33
CA ASP A 118 6.35 -11.55 0.49
C ASP A 118 4.86 -11.22 0.73
N GLY A 119 4.34 -10.15 0.13
CA GLY A 119 2.92 -9.80 0.17
C GLY A 119 2.48 -9.03 1.41
N LYS A 120 3.41 -8.52 2.23
CA LYS A 120 3.03 -7.61 3.31
C LYS A 120 2.65 -6.25 2.72
N VAL A 121 1.42 -5.83 3.00
CA VAL A 121 0.92 -4.49 2.66
C VAL A 121 1.00 -3.63 3.92
N THR A 122 1.49 -2.40 3.76
CA THR A 122 1.47 -1.38 4.81
C THR A 122 0.79 -0.15 4.27
N PHE A 123 -0.33 0.23 4.88
CA PHE A 123 -0.99 1.52 4.68
C PHE A 123 -0.41 2.50 5.68
N THR A 124 0.00 3.68 5.23
CA THR A 124 0.51 4.76 6.08
C THR A 124 -0.32 6.01 5.83
N PHE A 125 -1.02 6.46 6.87
CA PHE A 125 -1.96 7.56 6.78
C PHE A 125 -1.25 8.92 6.85
N ASN A 126 -1.78 9.91 6.13
CA ASN A 126 -1.30 11.30 6.14
C ASN A 126 -2.20 12.17 7.04
N SER A 127 -2.00 13.50 7.04
CA SER A 127 -2.76 14.42 7.89
C SER A 127 -4.24 14.56 7.53
N ASN A 128 -4.67 14.16 6.32
CA ASN A 128 -6.06 14.32 5.92
C ASN A 128 -7.00 13.49 6.80
N VAL A 129 -6.51 12.41 7.41
CA VAL A 129 -7.31 11.57 8.33
C VAL A 129 -7.69 12.26 9.64
N GLU A 130 -7.07 13.40 9.98
CA GLU A 130 -7.32 14.12 11.22
C GLU A 130 -8.59 14.97 11.14
N ASP A 131 -9.01 15.34 9.94
CA ASP A 131 -10.09 16.30 9.68
C ASP A 131 -11.34 15.67 9.02
N HIS A 132 -11.40 14.33 8.97
CA HIS A 132 -12.48 13.59 8.28
C HIS A 132 -13.18 12.56 9.18
N ASP A 133 -14.51 12.68 9.26
CA ASP A 133 -15.36 11.77 10.06
C ASP A 133 -15.63 10.44 9.36
N THR A 134 -15.33 10.30 8.07
CA THR A 134 -15.54 9.05 7.31
C THR A 134 -14.34 8.83 6.41
N ILE A 135 -13.59 7.79 6.72
CA ILE A 135 -12.34 7.46 6.04
C ILE A 135 -12.46 6.06 5.48
N SER A 136 -12.45 5.95 4.16
CA SER A 136 -12.56 4.68 3.44
C SER A 136 -11.93 4.79 2.06
N GLY A 137 -11.75 3.65 1.42
CA GLY A 137 -11.31 3.60 0.04
C GLY A 137 -11.14 2.19 -0.49
N ASP A 138 -10.49 2.13 -1.65
CA ASP A 138 -10.19 0.91 -2.36
C ASP A 138 -8.69 0.70 -2.47
N PHE A 139 -8.27 -0.56 -2.41
CA PHE A 139 -6.89 -0.96 -2.66
C PHE A 139 -6.88 -2.10 -3.68
N THR A 140 -6.21 -1.85 -4.81
CA THR A 140 -6.13 -2.82 -5.91
C THR A 140 -4.69 -3.21 -6.20
N TYR A 141 -4.46 -4.52 -6.26
CA TYR A 141 -3.22 -5.10 -6.76
C TYR A 141 -3.50 -5.95 -7.98
N THR A 142 -2.83 -5.64 -9.09
CA THR A 142 -2.82 -6.49 -10.27
C THR A 142 -1.39 -6.80 -10.67
N GLN A 143 -1.16 -8.04 -11.08
CA GLN A 143 0.08 -8.50 -11.69
C GLN A 143 -0.32 -9.41 -12.85
N LYS A 144 0.11 -9.06 -14.07
CA LYS A 144 -0.18 -9.85 -15.26
C LYS A 144 1.02 -10.68 -15.63
N ILE A 145 0.76 -11.75 -16.39
CA ILE A 145 1.77 -12.46 -17.16
C ILE A 145 2.49 -11.43 -18.02
N ASP A 146 3.78 -11.24 -17.77
CA ASP A 146 4.62 -10.56 -18.75
C ASP A 146 4.80 -11.57 -19.87
N SER A 147 4.11 -11.36 -21.00
CA SER A 147 4.31 -12.15 -22.21
C SER A 147 5.70 -11.82 -22.76
N GLN A 148 6.75 -12.30 -22.10
CA GLN A 148 8.10 -12.28 -22.61
C GLN A 148 8.11 -13.20 -23.84
N THR A 149 7.93 -12.58 -25.00
CA THR A 149 8.13 -13.20 -26.29
C THR A 149 9.60 -13.60 -26.37
N THR A 150 9.90 -14.87 -26.12
CA THR A 150 11.21 -15.46 -26.42
C THR A 150 11.06 -16.48 -27.54
#